data_AF-A0A557P901-F1
#
_entry.id   AF-A0A557P901-F1
#
_cell.length_a   1.000
_cell.length_b   1.000
_cell.length_c   1.000
_cell.angle_alpha   90.00
_cell.angle_beta   90.00
_cell.angle_gamma   90.00
#
_symmetry.space_group_name_H-M   'P 1'
#
loop_
_entity.id
_entity.type
_entity.pdbx_description
1 polymer ?
#
loop_
_entity_poly.entity_id
_entity_poly.type
_entity_poly.pdbx_seq_one_letter_code
_entity_poly.pdbx_strand_id
1 'polypeptide(L)'
;MPEASQPTQPTQPRVFFFDLLRCVAAIFVIAIHVLAPYRYELGAIPFNQWVTAVSLNSVSRWAVPVFIMISGALLLSDSRPFDAKYYLQRRFGKVLIPFLIWSLFYAYLSGWGINGFDGELASSVLVDSFHHATYYHLGFFYYFLPLYFVAPFLQILVKKVDNTGLFILVMLWLLTTNFYLLSFDGPWSNQYYLYP
;
A
#
# COMPACT_ATOMS: atom_id res chain seq x y z
N MET A 1 -1.89 13.70 51.10
CA MET A 1 -0.90 12.91 50.34
C MET A 1 -0.94 13.40 48.90
N PRO A 2 0.14 13.97 48.35
CA PRO A 2 0.16 14.35 46.94
C PRO A 2 0.27 13.09 46.07
N GLU A 3 -0.61 13.02 45.09
CA GLU A 3 -0.72 11.96 44.08
C GLU A 3 0.54 11.92 43.23
N ALA A 4 1.22 10.76 43.21
CA ALA A 4 2.43 10.56 42.45
C ALA A 4 2.13 10.73 40.95
N SER A 5 2.69 11.78 40.34
CA SER A 5 2.64 12.03 38.91
C SER A 5 3.19 10.81 38.15
N GLN A 6 2.34 10.13 37.39
CA GLN A 6 2.77 9.03 36.53
C GLN A 6 3.86 9.51 35.56
N PRO A 7 4.92 8.74 35.32
CA PRO A 7 5.97 9.12 34.39
C PRO A 7 5.36 9.24 32.99
N THR A 8 5.47 10.44 32.41
CA THR A 8 5.11 10.71 31.02
C THR A 8 5.95 9.80 30.14
N GLN A 9 5.29 8.87 29.45
CA GLN A 9 5.92 7.97 28.50
C GLN A 9 6.74 8.81 27.50
N PRO A 10 8.03 8.49 27.27
CA PRO A 10 8.87 9.28 26.39
C PRO A 10 8.26 9.30 24.98
N THR A 11 7.86 10.48 24.53
CA THR A 11 7.39 10.70 23.16
C THR A 11 8.57 10.47 22.23
N GLN A 12 8.52 9.38 21.45
CA GLN A 12 9.51 9.12 20.40
C GLN A 12 9.65 10.38 19.53
N PRO A 13 10.88 10.93 19.36
CA PRO A 13 11.08 12.15 18.61
C PRO A 13 10.60 11.97 17.18
N ARG A 14 9.76 12.90 16.69
CA ARG A 14 9.31 12.89 15.30
C ARG A 14 10.51 13.05 14.39
N VAL A 15 10.77 12.05 13.56
CA VAL A 15 11.83 12.10 12.56
C VAL A 15 11.32 12.91 11.36
N PHE A 16 11.70 14.19 11.31
CA PHE A 16 11.29 15.12 10.26
C PHE A 16 11.45 14.57 8.84
N PHE A 17 12.51 13.79 8.60
CA PHE A 17 12.77 13.17 7.30
C PHE A 17 11.63 12.26 6.83
N PHE A 18 11.03 11.46 7.72
CA PHE A 18 9.89 10.61 7.34
C PHE A 18 8.66 11.42 6.98
N ASP A 19 8.42 12.54 7.67
CA ASP A 19 7.27 13.40 7.38
C ASP A 19 7.46 14.14 6.04
N LEU A 20 8.65 14.69 5.80
CA LEU A 20 8.99 15.31 4.52
C LEU A 20 8.86 14.30 3.36
N LEU A 21 9.40 13.09 3.53
CA LEU A 21 9.36 12.06 2.51
C LEU A 21 7.93 11.60 2.20
N ARG A 22 7.04 11.53 3.21
CA ARG A 22 5.61 11.30 2.99
C ARG A 22 4.94 12.42 2.20
N CYS A 23 5.25 13.68 2.51
CA CYS A 23 4.70 14.81 1.77
C CYS A 23 5.11 14.77 0.30
N VAL A 24 6.39 14.53 0.02
CA VAL A 24 6.89 14.40 -1.35
C VAL A 24 6.24 13.21 -2.04
N ALA A 25 6.19 12.04 -1.41
CA ALA A 25 5.54 10.85 -1.96
C ALA A 25 4.04 11.09 -2.24
N ALA A 26 3.33 11.82 -1.39
CA ALA A 26 1.92 12.14 -1.61
C ALA A 26 1.71 12.96 -2.89
N ILE A 27 2.59 13.94 -3.17
CA ILE A 27 2.54 14.74 -4.41
C ILE A 27 2.73 13.82 -5.63
N PHE A 28 3.70 12.90 -5.58
CA PHE A 28 3.93 11.96 -6.67
C PHE A 28 2.79 10.96 -6.84
N VAL A 29 2.10 10.55 -5.77
CA VAL A 29 0.87 9.73 -5.89
C VAL A 29 -0.23 10.48 -6.64
N ILE A 30 -0.40 11.77 -6.37
CA ILE A 30 -1.33 12.60 -7.14
C ILE A 30 -0.91 12.64 -8.62
N ALA A 31 0.39 12.85 -8.89
CA ALA A 31 0.91 12.84 -10.26
C ALA A 31 0.66 11.49 -10.96
N ILE A 32 0.83 10.35 -10.28
CA ILE A 32 0.50 9.02 -10.83
C ILE A 32 -0.96 8.99 -11.27
N HIS A 33 -1.90 9.41 -10.42
CA HIS A 33 -3.32 9.32 -10.73
C HIS A 33 -3.76 10.29 -11.83
N VAL A 34 -3.22 11.51 -11.84
CA VAL A 34 -3.53 12.51 -12.87
C VAL A 34 -2.99 12.09 -14.23
N LEU A 35 -1.80 11.48 -14.26
CA LEU A 35 -1.14 11.06 -15.50
C LEU A 35 -1.58 9.67 -15.98
N ALA A 36 -2.18 8.84 -15.11
CA ALA A 36 -2.57 7.47 -15.45
C ALA A 36 -3.51 7.37 -16.67
N PRO A 37 -4.52 8.24 -16.87
CA PRO A 37 -5.42 8.14 -18.03
C PRO A 37 -4.70 8.29 -19.37
N TYR A 38 -3.65 9.12 -19.43
CA TYR A 38 -2.88 9.38 -20.66
C TYR A 38 -2.23 8.14 -21.26
N ARG A 39 -2.08 7.05 -20.50
CA ARG A 39 -1.58 5.77 -21.03
C ARG A 39 -2.44 5.23 -22.17
N TYR A 40 -3.73 5.53 -22.16
CA TYR A 40 -4.70 5.05 -23.15
C TYR A 40 -4.84 5.97 -24.37
N GLU A 41 -4.19 7.13 -24.36
CA GLU A 41 -4.30 8.16 -25.40
C GLU A 41 -3.23 8.04 -26.49
N LEU A 42 -2.57 6.87 -26.61
CA LEU A 42 -1.54 6.65 -27.63
C LEU A 42 -2.17 6.74 -29.03
N GLY A 43 -1.72 7.72 -29.82
CA GLY A 43 -2.26 7.99 -31.15
C GLY A 43 -3.47 8.93 -31.17
N ALA A 44 -4.06 9.25 -30.02
CA ALA A 44 -5.12 10.26 -29.88
C ALA A 44 -4.55 11.66 -29.61
N ILE A 45 -3.42 11.74 -28.89
CA ILE A 45 -2.69 12.99 -28.62
C ILE A 45 -1.30 13.00 -29.29
N PRO A 46 -0.68 14.18 -29.48
CA PRO A 46 0.68 14.27 -29.99
C PRO A 46 1.67 13.40 -29.19
N PHE A 47 2.54 12.67 -29.90
CA PHE A 47 3.46 11.70 -29.30
C PHE A 47 4.34 12.32 -28.20
N ASN A 48 4.78 13.56 -28.38
CA ASN A 48 5.57 14.29 -27.37
C ASN A 48 4.79 14.50 -26.06
N GLN A 49 3.49 14.77 -26.11
CA GLN A 49 2.66 14.91 -24.91
C GLN A 49 2.45 13.57 -24.23
N TRP A 50 2.15 12.53 -25.02
CA TRP A 50 1.97 11.16 -24.51
C TRP A 50 3.24 10.65 -23.83
N VAL A 51 4.40 10.77 -24.48
CA VAL A 51 5.67 10.26 -23.94
C VAL A 51 6.07 11.03 -22.68
N THR A 52 5.83 12.34 -22.61
CA THR A 52 6.06 13.12 -21.39
C THR A 52 5.14 12.64 -20.26
N ALA A 53 3.85 12.47 -20.50
CA ALA A 53 2.89 12.04 -19.48
C ALA A 53 3.23 10.63 -18.94
N VAL A 54 3.51 9.67 -19.83
CA VAL A 54 3.84 8.29 -19.45
C VAL A 54 5.21 8.19 -18.78
N SER A 55 6.19 8.99 -19.21
CA SER A 55 7.52 9.02 -18.57
C SER A 55 7.42 9.60 -17.16
N LEU A 56 6.73 10.73 -16.98
CA LEU A 56 6.51 11.32 -15.67
C LEU A 56 5.69 10.39 -14.77
N ASN A 57 4.67 9.71 -15.32
CA ASN A 57 3.93 8.69 -14.58
C ASN A 57 4.87 7.59 -14.07
N SER A 58 5.74 7.06 -14.94
CA SER A 58 6.69 5.99 -14.63
C SER A 58 7.70 6.40 -13.56
N VAL A 59 8.30 7.59 -13.69
CA VAL A 59 9.24 8.14 -12.70
C VAL A 59 8.56 8.39 -11.36
N SER A 60 7.26 8.70 -11.34
CA SER A 60 6.54 8.96 -10.08
C SER A 60 6.25 7.70 -9.26
N ARG A 61 6.37 6.49 -9.85
CA ARG A 61 5.92 5.23 -9.23
C ARG A 61 6.68 4.82 -7.97
N TRP A 62 7.87 5.37 -7.71
CA TRP A 62 8.62 5.11 -6.47
C TRP A 62 7.87 5.59 -5.21
N ALA A 63 6.93 6.52 -5.35
CA ALA A 63 6.18 7.09 -4.23
C ALA A 63 5.38 6.04 -3.44
N VAL A 64 4.78 5.08 -4.14
CA VAL A 64 3.97 4.00 -3.54
C VAL A 64 4.81 3.08 -2.63
N PRO A 65 5.93 2.48 -3.09
CA PRO A 65 6.77 1.66 -2.22
C PRO A 65 7.41 2.48 -1.08
N VAL A 66 7.63 3.79 -1.23
CA VAL A 66 8.10 4.63 -0.13
C VAL A 66 7.11 4.70 1.03
N PHE A 67 5.80 4.80 0.79
CA PHE A 67 4.81 4.72 1.87
C PHE A 67 4.88 3.39 2.62
N ILE A 68 5.06 2.29 1.88
CA ILE A 68 5.22 0.95 2.44
C ILE A 68 6.51 0.88 3.29
N MET A 69 7.64 1.35 2.76
CA MET A 69 8.92 1.34 3.45
C MET A 69 8.92 2.18 4.73
N ILE A 70 8.33 3.38 4.70
CA ILE A 70 8.22 4.23 5.90
C ILE A 70 7.36 3.52 6.97
N SER A 71 6.26 2.89 6.54
CA SER A 71 5.38 2.16 7.44
C SER A 71 6.08 0.94 8.04
N GLY A 72 6.78 0.17 7.21
CA GLY A 72 7.60 -0.97 7.62
C GLY A 72 8.71 -0.56 8.58
N ALA A 73 9.47 0.50 8.26
CA ALA A 73 10.53 1.00 9.12
C ALA A 73 10.01 1.34 10.52
N LEU A 74 8.89 2.06 10.63
CA LEU A 74 8.29 2.44 11.93
C LEU A 74 7.65 1.27 12.68
N LEU A 75 7.22 0.23 11.97
CA LEU A 75 6.64 -0.97 12.57
C LEU A 75 7.72 -1.93 13.08
N LEU A 76 8.73 -2.19 12.25
CA LEU A 76 9.80 -3.13 12.57
C LEU A 76 10.77 -2.57 13.61
N SER A 77 11.02 -1.25 13.62
CA SER A 77 11.87 -0.60 14.62
C SER A 77 11.23 -0.46 16.00
N ASP A 78 9.93 -0.80 16.16
CA ASP A 78 9.27 -0.72 17.46
C ASP A 78 9.80 -1.80 18.41
N SER A 79 10.52 -1.36 19.44
CA SER A 79 11.14 -2.23 20.45
C SER A 79 10.17 -2.70 21.52
N ARG A 80 8.96 -2.12 21.58
CA ARG A 80 7.93 -2.52 22.56
C ARG A 80 7.48 -3.98 22.33
N PRO A 81 7.06 -4.68 23.39
CA PRO A 81 6.43 -5.98 23.26
C PRO A 81 5.21 -5.87 22.35
N PHE A 82 5.04 -6.85 21.46
CA PHE A 82 3.93 -6.87 20.52
C PHE A 82 2.61 -7.10 21.27
N ASP A 83 1.72 -6.12 21.19
CA ASP A 83 0.34 -6.23 21.66
C ASP A 83 -0.60 -6.30 20.44
N ALA A 84 -1.16 -7.48 20.22
CA ALA A 84 -2.04 -7.76 19.09
C ALA A 84 -3.33 -6.92 19.13
N LYS A 85 -3.90 -6.71 20.33
CA LYS A 85 -5.13 -5.93 20.50
C LYS A 85 -4.86 -4.46 20.21
N TYR A 86 -3.78 -3.91 20.75
CA TYR A 86 -3.35 -2.55 20.45
C TYR A 86 -3.07 -2.36 18.96
N TYR A 87 -2.35 -3.30 18.33
CA TYR A 87 -2.03 -3.25 16.91
C TYR A 87 -3.28 -3.21 16.04
N LEU A 88 -4.21 -4.14 16.28
CA LEU A 88 -5.43 -4.28 15.48
C LEU A 88 -6.32 -3.03 15.60
N GLN A 89 -6.50 -2.52 16.82
CA GLN A 89 -7.38 -1.36 17.06
C GLN A 89 -6.76 -0.03 16.63
N ARG A 90 -5.48 0.20 16.93
CA ARG A 90 -4.85 1.53 16.80
C ARG A 90 -4.01 1.69 15.55
N ARG A 91 -3.61 0.60 14.88
CA ARG A 91 -2.83 0.66 13.64
C ARG A 91 -3.61 0.12 12.45
N PHE A 92 -3.99 -1.16 12.49
CA PHE A 92 -4.71 -1.79 11.38
C PHE A 92 -6.09 -1.17 11.17
N GLY A 93 -6.86 -0.98 12.25
CA GLY A 93 -8.20 -0.38 12.20
C GLY A 93 -8.22 1.04 11.64
N LYS A 94 -7.17 1.84 11.86
CA LYS A 94 -7.07 3.20 11.28
C LYS A 94 -6.98 3.21 9.75
N VAL A 95 -6.59 2.09 9.15
CA VAL A 95 -6.46 1.91 7.70
C VAL A 95 -7.69 1.17 7.18
N LEU A 96 -8.07 0.08 7.85
CA LEU A 96 -9.19 -0.76 7.45
C LEU A 96 -10.53 -0.03 7.52
N ILE A 97 -10.79 0.74 8.58
CA ILE A 97 -12.09 1.40 8.78
C ILE A 97 -12.35 2.44 7.66
N PRO A 98 -11.44 3.40 7.38
CA PRO A 98 -11.62 4.30 6.25
C PRO A 98 -11.75 3.57 4.91
N PHE A 99 -10.94 2.53 4.68
CA PHE A 99 -11.04 1.72 3.46
C PHE A 99 -12.45 1.15 3.27
N LEU A 100 -13.00 0.47 4.27
CA LEU A 100 -14.35 -0.12 4.18
C LEU A 100 -15.43 0.93 3.98
N ILE A 101 -15.35 2.06 4.69
CA ILE A 101 -16.30 3.17 4.56
C ILE A 101 -16.28 3.72 3.13
N TRP A 102 -15.09 4.00 2.58
CA TRP A 102 -14.96 4.52 1.22
C TRP A 102 -15.37 3.48 0.18
N SER A 103 -15.04 2.20 0.38
CA SER A 103 -15.46 1.12 -0.52
C SER A 103 -16.98 1.02 -0.61
N LEU A 104 -17.68 1.05 0.54
CA LEU A 104 -19.14 1.06 0.59
C LEU A 104 -19.72 2.33 -0.03
N PHE A 105 -19.12 3.49 0.24
CA PHE A 105 -19.55 4.77 -0.33
C PHE A 105 -19.46 4.77 -1.87
N TYR A 106 -18.35 4.31 -2.44
CA TYR A 106 -18.18 4.24 -3.89
C TYR A 106 -19.05 3.15 -4.53
N ALA A 107 -19.24 2.01 -3.86
CA ALA A 107 -20.19 0.99 -4.32
C ALA A 107 -21.62 1.56 -4.37
N TYR A 108 -22.04 2.28 -3.33
CA TYR A 108 -23.33 2.97 -3.33
C TYR A 108 -23.43 4.02 -4.43
N LEU A 109 -22.39 4.85 -4.60
CA LEU A 109 -22.35 5.87 -5.64
C LEU A 109 -22.42 5.27 -7.05
N SER A 110 -21.84 4.08 -7.26
CA SER A 110 -21.88 3.39 -8.55
C SER A 110 -23.30 3.02 -9.00
N GLY A 111 -24.22 2.83 -8.06
CA GLY A 111 -25.64 2.60 -8.36
C GLY A 111 -26.38 3.85 -8.82
N TRP A 112 -25.83 5.04 -8.66
CA TRP A 112 -26.47 6.27 -9.12
C TRP A 112 -26.17 6.55 -10.60
N GLY A 113 -27.20 6.46 -11.44
CA GLY A 113 -27.13 6.78 -12.86
C GLY A 113 -28.12 7.86 -13.27
N ILE A 114 -28.14 8.18 -14.58
CA ILE A 114 -29.06 9.17 -15.18
C ILE A 114 -30.53 8.78 -14.96
N ASN A 115 -30.82 7.49 -14.86
CA ASN A 115 -32.17 6.94 -14.70
C ASN A 115 -32.60 6.71 -13.24
N GLY A 116 -31.79 7.13 -12.25
CA GLY A 116 -32.04 6.92 -10.82
C GLY A 116 -31.07 5.92 -10.18
N PHE A 117 -31.46 5.35 -9.04
CA PHE A 117 -30.64 4.41 -8.26
C PHE A 117 -30.91 2.95 -8.67
N ASP A 118 -29.85 2.27 -9.11
CA ASP A 118 -29.79 0.84 -9.39
C ASP A 118 -29.08 0.12 -8.23
N GLY A 119 -29.86 -0.55 -7.39
CA GLY A 119 -29.34 -1.33 -6.26
C GLY A 119 -28.65 -2.62 -6.67
N GLU A 120 -28.98 -3.19 -7.83
CA GLU A 120 -28.36 -4.41 -8.33
C GLU A 120 -26.93 -4.10 -8.81
N LEU A 121 -26.74 -2.98 -9.50
CA LEU A 121 -25.43 -2.47 -9.86
C LEU A 121 -24.57 -2.20 -8.62
N ALA A 122 -25.10 -1.47 -7.63
CA ALA A 122 -24.36 -1.19 -6.39
C ALA A 122 -23.97 -2.47 -5.63
N SER A 123 -24.86 -3.47 -5.59
CA SER A 123 -24.58 -4.77 -4.99
C SER A 123 -23.50 -5.54 -5.77
N SER A 124 -23.58 -5.56 -7.10
CA SER A 124 -22.60 -6.24 -7.94
C SER A 124 -21.20 -5.64 -7.81
N VAL A 125 -21.07 -4.31 -7.76
CA VAL A 125 -19.79 -3.62 -7.52
C VAL A 125 -19.25 -3.92 -6.12
N LEU A 126 -20.12 -4.05 -5.12
CA LEU A 126 -19.69 -4.43 -3.77
C LEU A 126 -19.21 -5.89 -3.70
N VAL A 127 -19.86 -6.81 -4.42
CA VAL A 127 -19.41 -8.22 -4.49
C VAL A 127 -18.11 -8.32 -5.29
N ASP A 128 -17.98 -7.62 -6.41
CA ASP A 128 -16.74 -7.59 -7.17
C ASP A 128 -15.61 -6.86 -6.41
N SER A 129 -15.95 -6.08 -5.37
CA SER A 129 -14.97 -5.39 -4.54
C SER A 129 -13.95 -6.32 -3.87
N PHE A 130 -14.20 -7.62 -3.77
CA PHE A 130 -13.20 -8.56 -3.27
C PHE A 130 -12.04 -8.78 -4.25
N HIS A 131 -12.27 -8.56 -5.55
CA HIS A 131 -11.30 -8.79 -6.62
C HIS A 131 -10.81 -7.49 -7.26
N HIS A 132 -11.69 -6.49 -7.38
CA HIS A 132 -11.37 -5.21 -8.01
C HIS A 132 -11.71 -4.05 -7.07
N ALA A 133 -10.94 -2.97 -7.13
CA ALA A 133 -11.24 -1.80 -6.30
C ALA A 133 -12.52 -1.11 -6.79
N THR A 134 -13.44 -0.80 -5.87
CA THR A 134 -14.67 -0.02 -6.19
C THR A 134 -14.36 1.37 -6.75
N TYR A 135 -13.17 1.88 -6.48
CA TYR A 135 -12.62 3.07 -7.11
C TYR A 135 -11.11 2.93 -7.28
N TYR A 136 -10.54 3.48 -8.35
CA TYR A 136 -9.13 3.27 -8.70
C TYR A 136 -8.14 3.83 -7.66
N HIS A 137 -8.51 4.83 -6.85
CA HIS A 137 -7.70 5.29 -5.73
C HIS A 137 -7.62 4.29 -4.57
N LEU A 138 -8.61 3.40 -4.43
CA LEU A 138 -8.64 2.40 -3.36
C LEU A 138 -7.78 1.17 -3.65
N GLY A 139 -7.35 0.98 -4.91
CA GLY A 139 -6.53 -0.18 -5.32
C GLY A 139 -5.26 -0.36 -4.49
N PHE A 140 -4.63 0.74 -4.03
CA PHE A 140 -3.47 0.66 -3.15
C PHE A 140 -3.72 -0.16 -1.87
N PHE A 141 -4.92 -0.06 -1.27
CA PHE A 141 -5.25 -0.72 -0.02
C PHE A 141 -5.31 -2.24 -0.14
N TYR A 142 -5.57 -2.78 -1.34
CA TYR A 142 -5.58 -4.21 -1.61
C TYR A 142 -4.18 -4.82 -1.47
N TYR A 143 -3.14 -4.06 -1.80
CA TYR A 143 -1.75 -4.47 -1.58
C TYR A 143 -1.28 -4.15 -0.16
N PHE A 144 -1.71 -3.00 0.36
CA PHE A 144 -1.24 -2.50 1.66
C PHE A 144 -1.81 -3.28 2.85
N LEU A 145 -3.11 -3.62 2.85
CA LEU A 145 -3.76 -4.30 3.98
C LEU A 145 -3.20 -5.72 4.24
N PRO A 146 -3.04 -6.62 3.26
CA PRO A 146 -2.40 -7.92 3.49
C PRO A 146 -0.98 -7.78 4.02
N LEU A 147 -0.21 -6.83 3.48
CA LEU A 147 1.14 -6.56 3.97
C LEU A 147 1.12 -6.06 5.43
N TYR A 148 0.17 -5.19 5.78
CA TYR A 148 -0.04 -4.73 7.16
C TYR A 148 -0.49 -5.84 8.10
N PHE A 149 -1.22 -6.82 7.59
CA PHE A 149 -1.60 -8.01 8.35
C PHE A 149 -0.40 -8.93 8.62
N VAL A 150 0.52 -9.05 7.65
CA VAL A 150 1.75 -9.85 7.76
C VAL A 150 2.87 -9.14 8.55
N ALA A 151 2.84 -7.81 8.62
CA ALA A 151 3.81 -6.98 9.33
C ALA A 151 4.21 -7.45 10.76
N PRO A 152 3.30 -7.87 11.67
CA PRO A 152 3.69 -8.39 12.98
C PRO A 152 4.55 -9.66 12.91
N PHE A 153 4.29 -10.53 11.93
CA PHE A 153 5.11 -11.73 11.72
C PHE A 153 6.50 -11.36 11.22
N LEU A 154 6.60 -10.38 10.31
CA LEU A 154 7.88 -9.83 9.85
C LEU A 154 8.66 -9.18 11.00
N GLN A 155 7.99 -8.48 11.91
CA GLN A 155 8.62 -7.89 13.09
C GLN A 155 9.25 -8.96 13.99
N ILE A 156 8.57 -10.10 14.20
CA ILE A 156 9.11 -11.22 14.98
C ILE A 156 10.30 -11.87 14.27
N LEU A 157 10.20 -12.06 12.94
CA LEU A 157 11.25 -12.65 12.12
C LEU A 157 12.53 -11.80 12.18
N VAL A 158 12.42 -10.50 11.95
CA VAL A 158 13.54 -9.55 11.93
C VAL A 158 14.22 -9.44 13.30
N LYS A 159 13.49 -9.65 14.40
CA LYS A 159 14.09 -9.68 15.76
C LYS A 159 14.85 -10.98 16.06
N LYS A 160 14.59 -12.07 15.33
CA LYS A 160 15.19 -13.39 15.57
C LYS A 160 16.31 -13.72 14.59
N VAL A 161 16.26 -13.18 13.38
CA VAL A 161 17.21 -13.45 12.30
C VAL A 161 18.31 -12.39 12.31
N ASP A 162 19.54 -12.79 12.05
CA ASP A 162 20.67 -11.86 11.93
C ASP A 162 20.64 -11.10 10.60
N ASN A 163 21.48 -10.07 10.48
CA ASN A 163 21.53 -9.25 9.25
C ASN A 163 21.90 -10.09 8.01
N THR A 164 22.71 -11.15 8.17
CA THR A 164 23.09 -12.05 7.08
C THR A 164 21.88 -12.84 6.58
N GLY A 165 21.09 -13.41 7.48
CA GLY A 165 19.86 -14.14 7.12
C GLY A 165 18.83 -13.23 6.44
N LEU A 166 18.67 -11.99 6.91
CA LEU A 166 17.81 -11.01 6.24
C LEU A 166 18.31 -10.65 4.84
N PHE A 167 19.63 -10.45 4.68
CA PHE A 167 20.23 -10.18 3.38
C PHE A 167 20.01 -11.34 2.41
N ILE A 168 20.23 -12.59 2.85
CA ILE A 168 19.97 -13.79 2.05
C ILE A 168 18.51 -13.85 1.62
N LEU A 169 17.56 -13.59 2.52
CA LEU A 169 16.13 -13.59 2.21
C LEU A 169 15.79 -12.55 1.13
N VAL A 170 16.31 -11.32 1.25
CA VAL A 170 16.11 -10.27 0.25
C VAL A 170 16.77 -10.63 -1.08
N MET A 171 17.98 -11.20 -1.07
CA MET A 171 18.67 -11.64 -2.28
C MET A 171 17.93 -12.78 -2.98
N LEU A 172 17.41 -13.76 -2.24
CA LEU A 172 16.59 -14.84 -2.79
C LEU A 172 15.30 -14.30 -3.42
N TRP A 173 14.64 -13.34 -2.76
CA TRP A 173 13.47 -12.68 -3.31
C TRP A 173 13.79 -11.89 -4.59
N LEU A 174 14.89 -11.13 -4.60
CA LEU A 174 15.33 -10.41 -5.80
C LEU A 174 15.70 -11.35 -6.94
N LEU A 175 16.36 -12.47 -6.65
CA LEU A 175 16.76 -13.46 -7.64
C LEU A 175 15.53 -14.12 -8.28
N THR A 176 14.58 -14.58 -7.47
CA THR A 176 13.33 -15.19 -7.96
C THR A 176 12.49 -14.19 -8.75
N THR A 177 12.42 -12.93 -8.32
CA THR A 177 11.77 -11.85 -9.07
C THR A 177 12.47 -11.61 -10.40
N ASN A 178 13.81 -11.60 -10.43
CA ASN A 178 14.59 -11.42 -11.64
C ASN A 178 14.39 -12.57 -12.64
N PHE A 179 14.39 -13.82 -12.17
CA PHE A 179 14.13 -14.99 -13.01
C PHE A 179 12.74 -15.00 -13.61
N TYR A 180 11.73 -14.58 -12.85
CA TYR A 180 10.38 -14.36 -13.37
C TYR A 180 10.34 -13.28 -14.45
N LEU A 181 10.99 -12.13 -14.21
CA LEU A 181 11.04 -11.02 -15.18
C LEU A 181 11.77 -11.43 -16.49
N LEU A 182 12.78 -12.29 -16.39
CA LEU A 182 13.51 -12.83 -17.55
C LEU A 182 12.80 -14.01 -18.21
N SER A 183 11.60 -14.39 -17.74
CA SER A 183 10.82 -15.52 -18.26
C SER A 183 11.60 -16.85 -18.26
N PHE A 184 12.45 -17.06 -17.26
CA PHE A 184 13.13 -18.33 -17.05
C PHE A 184 12.15 -19.32 -16.39
N ASP A 185 12.09 -20.56 -16.86
CA ASP A 185 11.13 -21.54 -16.34
C ASP A 185 11.55 -22.12 -14.97
N GLY A 186 10.63 -22.12 -14.01
CA GLY A 186 10.83 -22.77 -12.72
C GLY A 186 9.73 -22.51 -11.68
N PRO A 187 9.98 -22.81 -10.40
CA PRO A 187 8.99 -22.62 -9.32
C PRO A 187 8.47 -21.19 -9.18
N TRP A 188 9.26 -20.18 -9.58
CA TRP A 188 8.89 -18.76 -9.62
C TRP A 188 7.89 -18.41 -10.71
N SER A 189 7.72 -19.25 -11.74
CA SER A 189 6.76 -19.01 -12.84
C SER A 189 5.29 -19.13 -12.40
N ASN A 190 5.02 -19.84 -11.30
CA ASN A 190 3.66 -20.09 -10.82
C ASN A 190 3.05 -18.93 -10.00
N GLN A 191 3.69 -17.76 -9.97
CA GLN A 191 3.22 -16.51 -9.33
C GLN A 191 2.85 -16.58 -7.84
N TYR A 192 3.01 -17.72 -7.13
CA TYR A 192 2.58 -17.92 -5.74
C TYR A 192 2.99 -16.82 -4.74
N TYR A 193 4.12 -16.15 -4.98
CA TYR A 193 4.65 -15.09 -4.11
C TYR A 193 5.15 -13.85 -4.88
N LEU A 194 5.05 -13.85 -6.21
CA LEU A 194 5.51 -12.75 -7.07
C LEU A 194 4.36 -11.88 -7.58
N TYR A 195 3.11 -12.35 -7.52
CA TYR A 195 1.90 -11.58 -7.86
C TYR A 195 0.63 -12.32 -7.39
N PRO A 196 -0.27 -11.69 -6.62
CA PRO A 196 -1.71 -11.85 -6.78
C PRO A 196 -2.28 -10.73 -7.67
#